data_AF-A0A5N3W6C4-F1
#
_entry.id   AF-A0A5N3W6C4-F1
#
_cell.length_a   1.000
_cell.length_b   1.000
_cell.length_c   1.000
_cell.angle_alpha   90.00
_cell.angle_beta   90.00
_cell.angle_gamma   90.00
#
_symmetry.space_group_name_H-M   'P 1'
#
loop_
_entity.id
_entity.type
_entity.pdbx_description
1 polymer ?
#
loop_
_entity_poly.entity_id
_entity_poly.type
_entity_poly.pdbx_seq_one_letter_code
_entity_poly.pdbx_strand_id
1 'polypeptide(L)'
;MADEITKAQVAWPGGDMIFKKMIRKEIPAEIIYEDDQCLAFHDISPQAPARFLKRTADLGLKGYRMVVNEGSDGGQSVYHIHLHVLEGWQMNWPPG
;
A
#
# COMPACT_ATOMS: atom_id res chain seq x y z
N MET A 1 -7.72 6.23 -14.25
CA MET A 1 -6.71 6.06 -13.18
C MET A 1 -6.61 7.29 -12.28
N ALA A 2 -6.51 8.52 -12.80
CA ALA A 2 -6.57 9.73 -11.95
C ALA A 2 -7.88 9.86 -11.14
N ASP A 3 -9.00 9.43 -11.73
CA ASP A 3 -10.34 9.47 -11.11
C ASP A 3 -10.45 8.62 -9.82
N GLU A 4 -9.75 7.49 -9.74
CA GLU A 4 -9.79 6.61 -8.57
C GLU A 4 -8.95 7.15 -7.40
N ILE A 5 -7.84 7.84 -7.69
CA ILE A 5 -7.02 8.53 -6.68
C ILE A 5 -7.82 9.68 -6.08
N THR A 6 -8.48 10.48 -6.93
CA THR A 6 -9.35 11.56 -6.48
C THR A 6 -10.48 11.00 -5.62
N LYS A 7 -11.18 9.96 -6.07
CA LYS A 7 -12.27 9.31 -5.31
C LYS A 7 -11.82 8.79 -3.94
N ALA A 8 -10.61 8.27 -3.83
CA ALA A 8 -10.06 7.82 -2.56
C ALA A 8 -9.77 8.97 -1.58
N GLN A 9 -9.36 10.13 -2.10
CA GLN A 9 -9.06 11.34 -1.31
C GLN A 9 -10.33 12.09 -0.83
N VAL A 10 -11.47 11.94 -1.52
CA VAL A 10 -12.76 12.54 -1.11
C VAL A 10 -13.70 11.58 -0.37
N ALA A 11 -13.32 10.31 -0.18
CA ALA A 11 -14.16 9.35 0.52
C ALA A 11 -14.16 9.61 2.03
N TRP A 12 -15.33 9.95 2.59
CA TRP A 12 -15.57 10.10 4.03
C TRP A 12 -15.13 8.85 4.81
N PRO A 13 -14.61 8.97 6.05
CA PRO A 13 -14.43 7.84 6.95
C PRO A 13 -15.71 7.02 7.04
N GLY A 14 -15.67 5.77 6.53
CA GLY A 14 -16.83 4.88 6.48
C GLY A 14 -17.39 4.57 5.08
N GLY A 15 -17.03 5.34 4.05
CA GLY A 15 -17.48 5.12 2.66
C GLY A 15 -16.97 3.83 2.00
N ASP A 16 -17.50 3.52 0.82
CA ASP A 16 -17.08 2.38 -0.02
C ASP A 16 -15.81 2.74 -0.80
N MET A 17 -14.66 2.52 -0.17
CA MET A 17 -13.35 2.90 -0.66
C MET A 17 -12.74 1.82 -1.56
N ILE A 18 -11.76 2.21 -2.38
CA ILE A 18 -11.09 1.30 -3.31
C ILE A 18 -10.52 0.04 -2.62
N PHE A 19 -9.99 0.14 -1.40
CA PHE A 19 -9.50 -1.03 -0.65
C PHE A 19 -10.62 -1.96 -0.19
N LYS A 20 -11.80 -1.45 0.14
CA LYS A 20 -12.96 -2.31 0.44
C LYS A 20 -13.37 -3.12 -0.79
N LYS A 21 -13.33 -2.49 -1.98
CA LYS A 21 -13.59 -3.17 -3.25
C LYS A 21 -12.54 -4.23 -3.57
N MET A 22 -11.26 -3.98 -3.27
CA MET A 22 -10.21 -5.00 -3.39
C MET A 22 -10.43 -6.17 -2.44
N ILE A 23 -10.78 -5.90 -1.17
CA ILE A 23 -11.08 -6.95 -0.18
C ILE A 23 -12.28 -7.81 -0.66
N ARG A 24 -13.31 -7.17 -1.22
CA ARG A 24 -14.47 -7.86 -1.81
C ARG A 24 -14.21 -8.50 -3.18
N LYS A 25 -13.00 -8.39 -3.73
CA LYS A 25 -12.60 -8.88 -5.06
C LYS A 25 -13.42 -8.27 -6.21
N GLU A 26 -14.00 -7.09 -6.02
CA GLU A 26 -14.73 -6.36 -7.06
C GLU A 26 -13.77 -5.72 -8.09
N ILE A 27 -12.54 -5.42 -7.66
CA ILE A 27 -11.46 -4.85 -8.49
C ILE A 27 -10.25 -5.78 -8.41
N PRO A 28 -9.55 -6.06 -9.52
CA PRO A 28 -8.34 -6.88 -9.50
C PRO A 28 -7.21 -6.20 -8.72
N ALA A 29 -6.52 -6.97 -7.90
CA ALA A 29 -5.28 -6.59 -7.23
C ALA A 29 -4.31 -7.77 -7.26
N GLU A 30 -3.01 -7.50 -7.36
CA GLU A 30 -1.98 -8.53 -7.30
C GLU A 30 -1.70 -8.88 -5.84
N ILE A 31 -2.42 -9.88 -5.33
CA ILE A 31 -2.39 -10.29 -3.92
C ILE A 31 -1.18 -11.19 -3.66
N ILE A 32 -0.39 -10.83 -2.65
CA ILE A 32 0.80 -11.58 -2.23
C ILE A 32 0.56 -12.37 -0.94
N TYR A 33 -0.41 -11.95 -0.12
CA TYR A 33 -0.80 -12.62 1.11
C TYR A 33 -2.25 -12.27 1.47
N GLU A 34 -2.98 -13.24 2.02
CA GLU A 34 -4.36 -13.07 2.46
C GLU A 34 -4.65 -14.05 3.60
N ASP A 35 -5.21 -13.53 4.68
CA ASP A 35 -5.79 -14.31 5.78
C ASP A 35 -7.12 -13.67 6.26
N ASP A 36 -7.62 -14.11 7.41
CA ASP A 36 -8.86 -13.62 7.99
C ASP A 36 -8.76 -12.20 8.57
N GLN A 37 -7.55 -11.66 8.74
CA GLN A 37 -7.30 -10.37 9.39
C GLN A 37 -6.77 -9.31 8.43
N CYS A 38 -6.12 -9.71 7.34
CA CYS A 38 -5.42 -8.79 6.45
C CYS A 38 -5.31 -9.29 5.01
N LEU A 39 -5.05 -8.31 4.13
CA LEU A 39 -4.75 -8.53 2.72
C LEU A 39 -3.50 -7.72 2.38
N ALA A 40 -2.47 -8.37 1.83
CA ALA A 40 -1.31 -7.71 1.28
C ALA A 40 -1.28 -7.88 -0.25
N PHE A 41 -1.02 -6.79 -0.94
CA PHE A 41 -1.02 -6.71 -2.39
C PHE A 41 0.04 -5.71 -2.86
N HIS A 42 0.43 -5.80 -4.13
CA HIS A 42 1.36 -4.85 -4.71
C HIS A 42 0.71 -3.48 -4.92
N ASP A 43 1.40 -2.42 -4.49
CA ASP A 43 1.00 -1.05 -4.77
C ASP A 43 1.04 -0.77 -6.29
N ILE A 44 0.00 -0.12 -6.81
CA ILE A 44 -0.14 0.22 -8.23
C ILE A 44 0.78 1.39 -8.64
N SER A 45 1.19 2.23 -7.69
CA SER A 45 2.11 3.36 -7.87
C SER A 45 3.33 3.21 -6.95
N PRO A 46 4.19 2.21 -7.22
CA PRO A 46 5.30 1.88 -6.33
C PRO A 46 6.31 3.03 -6.26
N GLN A 47 6.57 3.51 -5.04
CA GLN A 47 7.55 4.59 -4.76
C GLN A 47 8.99 4.08 -4.71
N ALA A 48 9.19 2.76 -4.69
CA ALA A 48 10.48 2.12 -4.84
C ALA A 48 10.48 1.31 -6.15
N PRO A 49 11.65 1.12 -6.80
CA PRO A 49 11.74 0.30 -8.00
C PRO A 49 11.13 -1.06 -7.71
N ALA A 50 10.14 -1.46 -8.51
CA ALA A 50 9.51 -2.77 -8.43
C ALA A 50 10.53 -3.85 -8.82
N ARG A 51 11.40 -4.22 -7.88
CA ARG A 51 12.23 -5.42 -7.95
C ARG A 51 11.72 -6.39 -6.88
N PHE A 52 10.57 -6.98 -7.20
CA PHE A 52 10.01 -8.23 -6.67
C PHE A 52 10.06 -8.47 -5.16
N LEU A 53 8.87 -8.56 -4.56
CA LEU A 53 8.63 -9.21 -3.28
C LEU A 53 8.61 -10.74 -3.51
N LYS A 54 9.77 -11.31 -3.78
CA LYS A 54 9.97 -12.75 -3.61
C LYS A 54 10.16 -12.95 -2.10
N ARG A 55 9.24 -13.70 -1.48
CA ARG A 55 9.24 -14.19 -0.08
C ARG A 55 10.38 -13.58 0.75
N THR A 56 10.05 -12.65 1.65
CA THR A 56 10.97 -11.98 2.59
C THR A 56 11.98 -12.92 3.28
N ALA A 57 11.64 -14.20 3.45
CA ALA A 57 12.52 -15.23 4.01
C ALA A 57 13.58 -15.80 3.04
N ASP A 58 13.36 -15.78 1.72
CA ASP A 58 14.13 -16.60 0.76
C ASP A 58 15.29 -15.84 0.08
N LEU A 59 15.45 -14.52 0.28
CA LEU A 59 16.35 -13.70 -0.57
C LEU A 59 17.25 -12.68 0.11
N GLY A 60 17.38 -12.68 1.43
CA GLY A 60 18.38 -11.84 2.10
C GLY A 60 18.11 -10.35 1.90
N LEU A 61 16.93 -9.89 2.34
CA LEU A 61 16.64 -8.47 2.43
C LEU A 61 17.74 -7.76 3.25
N LYS A 62 18.27 -6.67 2.69
CA LYS A 62 19.27 -5.84 3.38
C LYS A 62 18.63 -4.86 4.37
N GLY A 63 17.31 -4.81 4.42
CA GLY A 63 16.49 -3.90 5.22
C GLY A 63 15.21 -3.51 4.46
N TYR A 64 14.23 -3.00 5.19
CA TYR A 64 12.96 -2.48 4.68
C TYR A 64 12.49 -1.31 5.55
N ARG A 65 11.52 -0.52 5.06
CA ARG A 65 10.86 0.56 5.80
C ARG A 65 9.37 0.32 5.77
N MET A 66 8.75 0.49 6.93
CA MET A 66 7.31 0.42 7.13
C MET A 66 6.78 1.84 7.29
N VAL A 67 5.71 2.20 6.58
CA VAL A 67 5.11 3.54 6.66
C VAL A 67 3.59 3.42 6.79
N VAL A 68 3.02 4.13 7.77
CA VAL A 68 1.58 4.36 7.90
C VAL A 68 1.38 5.87 7.90
N ASN A 69 0.55 6.35 6.98
CA ASN A 69 0.26 7.77 6.81
C ASN A 69 -1.08 8.11 7.48
N GLU A 70 -1.12 9.23 8.21
CA GLU A 70 -2.32 9.73 8.86
C GLU A 70 -2.62 11.16 8.40
N GLY A 71 -3.84 11.37 7.90
CA GLY A 71 -4.35 12.67 7.49
C GLY A 71 -3.59 13.32 6.33
N SER A 72 -3.88 14.61 6.11
CA SER A 72 -3.29 15.38 5.00
C SER A 72 -1.78 15.55 5.15
N ASP A 73 -1.30 15.93 6.33
CA ASP A 73 0.13 16.20 6.56
C ASP A 73 0.98 14.93 6.53
N GLY A 74 0.38 13.77 6.84
CA GLY A 74 1.01 12.47 6.68
C GLY A 74 1.00 11.95 5.24
N GLY A 75 0.33 12.62 4.29
CA GLY A 75 0.22 12.15 2.91
C GLY A 75 -0.66 10.90 2.77
N GLN A 76 -1.76 10.81 3.53
CA GLN A 76 -2.71 9.70 3.42
C GLN A 76 -3.52 9.82 2.12
N SER A 77 -3.38 8.82 1.24
CA SER A 77 -4.08 8.79 -0.06
C SER A 77 -5.43 8.07 -0.02
N VAL A 78 -5.61 7.12 0.90
CA VAL A 78 -6.82 6.31 1.06
C VAL A 78 -7.22 6.24 2.53
N TYR A 79 -8.48 6.55 2.85
CA TYR A 79 -9.02 6.57 4.21
C TYR A 79 -9.36 5.18 4.79
N HIS A 80 -8.46 4.23 4.57
CA HIS A 80 -8.47 2.91 5.18
C HIS A 80 -7.04 2.64 5.67
N ILE A 81 -6.87 2.16 6.90
CA ILE A 81 -5.53 1.90 7.45
C ILE A 81 -4.81 0.94 6.52
N HIS A 82 -3.62 1.32 6.09
CA HIS A 82 -2.77 0.50 5.25
C HIS A 82 -1.32 0.78 5.59
N LEU A 83 -0.52 -0.28 5.49
CA LEU A 83 0.89 -0.29 5.82
C LEU A 83 1.67 -0.43 4.52
N HIS A 84 2.46 0.59 4.19
CA HIS A 84 3.43 0.50 3.11
C HIS A 84 4.67 -0.23 3.59
N VAL A 85 5.13 -1.20 2.80
CA VAL A 85 6.41 -1.87 3.00
C VAL A 85 7.30 -1.57 1.80
N LEU A 86 8.36 -0.80 2.03
CA LEU A 86 9.31 -0.38 1.01
C LEU A 86 10.64 -1.12 1.19
N GLU A 87 11.14 -1.68 0.10
CA GLU A 87 12.38 -2.45 0.07
C GLU A 87 13.10 -2.31 -1.27
N GLY A 88 14.27 -2.96 -1.42
CA GLY A 88 14.99 -3.04 -2.70
C GLY A 88 16.00 -1.92 -2.98
N TRP A 89 16.11 -0.93 -2.10
CA TRP A 89 17.11 0.15 -2.21
C TRP A 89 17.43 0.84 -0.88
N GLN A 90 18.51 1.63 -0.85
CA GLN A 90 18.82 2.50 0.28
C GLN A 90 17.87 3.70 0.27
N MET A 91 17.06 3.83 1.33
CA MET A 91 16.14 4.96 1.48
C MET A 91 16.83 6.16 2.13
N ASN A 92 16.42 7.36 1.70
CA ASN A 92 16.89 8.63 2.25
C ASN A 92 16.28 8.92 3.64
N TRP A 93 16.86 9.93 4.29
CA TRP A 93 16.39 10.53 5.54
C TRP A 93 16.38 12.06 5.38
N PRO A 94 15.31 12.79 5.77
CA PRO A 94 14.10 12.30 6.45
C PRO A 94 13.19 11.40 5.57
N PRO A 95 12.25 10.64 6.17
CA PRO A 95 11.42 9.67 5.47
C PRO A 95 10.13 10.30 4.92
N GLY A 96 10.30 11.31 4.06
CA GLY A 96 9.21 12.11 3.49
C GLY A 96 9.76 13.43 2.96
#